data_AF-A0A7K0ABR9-F1
#
_entry.id   AF-A0A7K0ABR9-F1
#
_cell.length_a   1.000
_cell.length_b   1.000
_cell.length_c   1.000
_cell.angle_alpha   90.00
_cell.angle_beta   90.00
_cell.angle_gamma   90.00
#
_symmetry.space_group_name_H-M   'P 1'
#
loop_
_entity.id
_entity.type
_entity.pdbx_description
1 polymer ?
#
loop_
_entity_poly.entity_id
_entity_poly.type
_entity_poly.pdbx_seq_one_letter_code
_entity_poly.pdbx_strand_id
1 'polypeptide(L)'
;TLAGKHRSTVTKMARKYKTTIETPAGPRTVFQVTVERDRGRKPLVARFGGIPLKQNRTAVLTDQRPVMTSAKRNELIHRLLAGRCELCESTEGLQVHHIRKLADLNKPGRREKPAWMHLMAKRRRKTLVICRCCHQDIHAGRATKPYPK
;
A
#
# COMPACT_ATOMS: atom_id res chain seq x y z
N THR A 1 -2.52 18.57 9.30
CA THR A 1 -1.52 19.64 9.07
C THR A 1 -0.70 19.86 10.34
N LEU A 2 0.47 20.53 10.26
CA LEU A 2 1.30 20.82 11.44
C LEU A 2 0.53 21.58 12.54
N ALA A 3 -0.28 22.56 12.14
CA ALA A 3 -1.19 23.31 13.00
C ALA A 3 -2.15 22.43 13.80
N GLY A 4 -2.79 21.46 13.14
CA GLY A 4 -3.71 20.52 13.79
C GLY A 4 -3.03 19.65 14.85
N LYS A 5 -1.78 19.22 14.63
CA LYS A 5 -1.01 18.45 15.64
C LYS A 5 -0.73 19.25 16.91
N HIS A 6 -0.56 20.56 16.78
CA HIS A 6 -0.28 21.46 17.91
C HIS A 6 -1.52 22.17 18.46
N ARG A 7 -2.74 21.78 18.01
CA ARG A 7 -4.01 22.46 18.36
C ARG A 7 -3.89 23.98 18.28
N SER A 8 -3.30 24.46 17.19
CA SER A 8 -2.96 25.87 17.01
C SER A 8 -3.31 26.37 15.61
N THR A 9 -3.17 27.68 15.38
CA THR A 9 -3.39 28.27 14.06
C THR A 9 -2.18 28.07 13.15
N VAL A 10 -2.41 28.07 11.84
CA VAL A 10 -1.35 27.95 10.83
C VAL A 10 -0.35 29.09 10.98
N THR A 11 -0.80 30.33 11.18
CA THR A 11 0.06 31.51 11.36
C THR A 11 0.98 31.37 12.56
N LYS A 12 0.50 30.85 13.70
CA LYS A 12 1.33 30.65 14.90
C LYS A 12 2.40 29.59 14.67
N MET A 13 2.07 28.48 14.01
CA MET A 13 3.06 27.45 13.65
C MET A 13 4.05 27.94 12.60
N ALA A 14 3.60 28.69 11.61
CA ALA A 14 4.46 29.30 10.62
C ALA A 14 5.47 30.22 11.31
N ARG A 15 5.02 31.17 12.14
CA ARG A 15 5.92 32.08 12.88
C ARG A 15 6.91 31.33 13.77
N LYS A 16 6.46 30.26 14.45
CA LYS A 16 7.31 29.46 15.35
C LYS A 16 8.47 28.79 14.64
N TYR A 17 8.23 28.25 13.44
CA TYR A 17 9.22 27.44 12.73
C TYR A 17 9.88 28.17 11.55
N LYS A 18 9.43 29.38 11.22
CA LYS A 18 10.00 30.21 10.16
C LYS A 18 11.42 30.59 10.53
N THR A 19 12.36 30.24 9.68
CA THR A 19 13.76 30.67 9.76
C THR A 19 14.28 31.02 8.37
N THR A 20 15.35 31.80 8.31
CA THR A 20 16.05 32.10 7.05
C THR A 20 17.35 31.31 7.04
N ILE A 21 17.63 30.65 5.91
CA ILE A 21 18.85 29.89 5.71
C ILE A 21 19.60 30.42 4.50
N GLU A 22 20.92 30.32 4.53
CA GLU A 22 21.74 30.50 3.35
C GLU A 22 21.62 29.26 2.45
N THR A 23 21.31 29.50 1.19
CA THR A 23 21.35 28.47 0.14
C THR A 23 22.35 28.92 -0.93
N PRO A 24 22.90 28.02 -1.76
CA PRO A 24 23.76 28.41 -2.87
C PRO A 24 23.13 29.43 -3.84
N ALA A 25 21.81 29.59 -3.79
CA ALA A 25 21.04 30.54 -4.59
C ALA A 25 20.64 31.82 -3.83
N GLY A 26 21.20 32.05 -2.63
CA GLY A 26 20.90 33.18 -1.75
C GLY A 26 20.04 32.81 -0.53
N PRO A 27 19.76 33.78 0.37
CA PRO A 27 18.98 33.57 1.57
C PRO A 27 17.53 33.18 1.23
N ARG A 28 17.00 32.15 1.90
CA ARG A 28 15.62 31.69 1.72
C ARG A 28 14.93 31.43 3.04
N THR A 29 13.67 31.85 3.11
CA THR A 29 12.77 31.49 4.19
C THR A 29 12.36 30.02 4.09
N VAL A 30 12.49 29.31 5.20
CA VAL A 30 12.11 27.90 5.36
C VAL A 30 11.38 27.68 6.68
N PHE A 31 10.75 26.52 6.82
CA PHE A 31 10.29 26.05 8.12
C PHE A 31 11.26 24.97 8.62
N GLN A 32 11.90 25.19 9.77
CA GLN A 32 12.89 24.28 10.32
C GLN A 32 12.60 23.96 11.79
N VAL A 33 12.83 22.70 12.16
CA VAL A 33 12.91 22.25 13.55
C VAL A 33 14.27 21.62 13.76
N THR A 34 14.97 22.08 14.79
CA THR A 34 16.21 21.47 15.28
C THR A 34 15.92 20.82 16.63
N VAL A 35 16.25 19.54 16.77
CA VAL A 35 16.16 18.80 18.04
C VAL A 35 17.56 18.41 18.44
N GLU A 36 18.05 19.00 19.53
CA GLU A 36 19.34 18.66 20.11
C GLU A 36 19.37 17.22 20.62
N ARG A 37 20.55 16.61 20.58
CA ARG A 37 20.76 15.23 21.03
C ARG A 37 21.86 15.21 22.07
N ASP A 38 21.70 14.34 23.05
CA ASP A 38 22.69 14.17 24.11
C ASP A 38 24.04 13.64 23.56
N ARG A 39 25.09 13.91 24.34
CA ARG A 39 26.45 13.37 24.15
C ARG A 39 27.14 13.83 22.85
N GLY A 40 26.97 15.11 22.49
CA GLY A 40 27.70 15.73 21.36
C GLY A 40 27.30 15.19 19.98
N ARG A 41 26.18 14.49 19.87
CA ARG A 41 25.67 14.01 18.58
C ARG A 41 25.09 15.16 17.79
N LYS A 42 25.27 15.13 16.47
CA LYS A 42 24.70 16.13 15.57
C LYS A 42 23.18 16.23 15.80
N PRO A 43 22.62 17.46 15.92
CA PRO A 43 21.21 17.66 16.13
C PRO A 43 20.39 17.15 14.94
N LEU A 44 19.15 16.73 15.21
CA LEU A 44 18.20 16.39 14.16
C LEU A 44 17.58 17.65 13.59
N VAL A 45 17.87 17.90 12.31
CA VAL A 45 17.29 19.03 11.59
C VAL A 45 16.26 18.52 10.59
N ALA A 46 15.00 18.87 10.80
CA ALA A 46 13.93 18.67 9.83
C ALA A 46 13.61 20.02 9.17
N ARG A 47 13.71 20.07 7.85
CA ARG A 47 13.53 21.31 7.07
C ARG A 47 12.52 21.11 5.96
N PHE A 48 11.61 22.08 5.84
CA PHE A 48 10.65 22.18 4.75
C PHE A 48 10.86 23.49 4.00
N GLY A 49 11.02 23.40 2.68
CA GLY A 49 11.38 24.52 1.80
C GLY A 49 12.89 24.62 1.57
N GLY A 50 13.34 25.75 1.04
CA GLY A 50 14.77 26.02 0.77
C GLY A 50 15.28 25.40 -0.53
N ILE A 51 14.44 24.66 -1.26
CA ILE A 51 14.74 24.18 -2.60
C ILE A 51 14.46 25.33 -3.57
N PRO A 52 15.47 25.84 -4.31
CA PRO A 52 15.24 26.87 -5.31
C PRO A 52 14.46 26.28 -6.48
N LEU A 53 13.22 26.74 -6.67
CA LEU A 53 12.47 26.48 -7.89
C LEU A 53 13.00 27.40 -8.99
N LYS A 54 14.12 27.02 -9.61
CA LYS A 54 14.72 27.69 -10.76
C LYS A 54 14.52 26.83 -12.00
N GLN A 55 14.06 27.43 -13.08
CA GLN A 55 14.00 26.76 -14.37
C GLN A 55 15.42 26.66 -14.93
N ASN A 56 15.87 25.44 -15.26
CA ASN A 56 17.08 25.21 -16.03
C ASN A 56 16.69 24.77 -17.44
N ARG A 57 16.83 25.68 -18.42
CA ARG A 57 16.47 25.40 -19.82
C ARG A 57 17.43 24.45 -20.53
N THR A 58 18.63 24.26 -19.99
CA THR A 58 19.68 23.40 -20.56
C THR A 58 19.92 22.17 -19.70
N ALA A 59 18.94 21.76 -18.89
CA ALA A 59 19.05 20.56 -18.07
C ALA A 59 19.11 19.32 -18.97
N VAL A 60 20.16 18.52 -18.82
CA VAL A 60 20.24 17.21 -19.47
C VAL A 60 19.21 16.30 -18.81
N LEU A 61 18.19 15.89 -19.57
CA LEU A 61 17.18 14.94 -19.12
C LEU A 61 17.77 13.53 -19.23
N THR A 62 18.24 12.96 -18.13
CA THR A 62 18.57 11.54 -18.08
C THR A 62 17.28 10.75 -17.87
N ASP A 63 16.79 10.08 -18.91
CA ASP A 63 15.69 9.12 -18.79
C ASP A 63 16.16 7.91 -17.97
N GLN A 64 15.92 7.97 -16.66
CA GLN A 64 16.13 6.83 -15.80
C GLN A 64 14.99 5.85 -16.05
N ARG A 65 15.32 4.64 -16.54
CA ARG A 65 14.36 3.54 -16.53
C ARG A 65 13.84 3.40 -15.10
N PRO A 66 12.52 3.51 -14.86
CA PRO A 66 11.99 3.40 -13.52
C PRO A 66 12.45 2.05 -12.94
N VAL A 67 13.14 2.10 -11.80
CA VAL A 67 13.43 0.89 -11.04
C VAL A 67 12.08 0.35 -10.59
N MET A 68 11.58 -0.64 -11.33
CA MET A 68 10.35 -1.35 -11.04
C MET A 68 10.46 -1.88 -9.62
N THR A 69 9.87 -1.15 -8.67
CA THR A 69 10.01 -1.47 -7.26
C THR A 69 9.19 -2.72 -6.98
N SER A 70 9.90 -3.86 -7.00
CA SER A 70 9.51 -5.19 -6.55
C SER A 70 8.78 -6.11 -7.54
N ALA A 71 9.45 -7.22 -7.88
CA ALA A 71 8.88 -8.44 -8.45
C ALA A 71 7.86 -9.17 -7.54
N LYS A 72 7.66 -8.72 -6.28
CA LYS A 72 6.72 -9.36 -5.33
C LYS A 72 5.23 -9.18 -5.67
N ARG A 73 4.87 -8.40 -6.70
CA ARG A 73 3.45 -8.10 -7.01
C ARG A 73 2.74 -9.15 -7.88
N ASN A 74 3.40 -10.25 -8.24
CA ASN A 74 2.84 -11.27 -9.12
C ASN A 74 2.23 -12.47 -8.38
N GLU A 75 1.62 -12.25 -7.21
CA GLU A 75 1.03 -13.33 -6.39
C GLU A 75 0.00 -14.16 -7.18
N LEU A 76 -0.84 -13.53 -8.01
CA LEU A 76 -1.81 -14.24 -8.83
C LEU A 76 -1.13 -15.15 -9.86
N ILE A 77 -0.05 -14.67 -10.51
CA ILE A 77 0.69 -15.44 -11.50
C ILE A 77 1.33 -16.66 -10.83
N HIS A 78 1.99 -16.49 -9.68
CA HIS A 78 2.56 -17.62 -8.95
C HIS A 78 1.51 -18.66 -8.54
N ARG A 79 0.31 -18.22 -8.16
CA ARG A 79 -0.80 -19.13 -7.81
C ARG A 79 -1.36 -19.86 -9.03
N LEU A 80 -1.44 -19.19 -10.18
CA LEU A 80 -1.83 -19.83 -11.44
C LEU A 80 -0.78 -20.86 -11.87
N LEU A 81 0.51 -20.50 -11.78
CA LEU A 81 1.64 -21.39 -12.07
C LEU A 81 1.74 -22.57 -11.09
N ALA A 82 1.23 -22.43 -9.86
CA ALA A 82 1.13 -23.55 -8.93
C ALA A 82 0.18 -24.65 -9.41
N GLY A 83 -0.68 -24.37 -10.41
CA GLY A 83 -1.41 -25.40 -11.15
C GLY A 83 -2.41 -26.21 -10.31
N ARG A 84 -2.92 -25.64 -9.20
CA ARG A 84 -3.84 -26.35 -8.30
C ARG A 84 -4.98 -25.46 -7.80
N CYS A 85 -6.13 -26.08 -7.56
CA CYS A 85 -7.28 -25.45 -6.93
C CYS A 85 -6.95 -25.11 -5.47
N GLU A 86 -7.16 -23.85 -5.07
CA GLU A 86 -6.89 -23.38 -3.70
C GLU A 86 -7.91 -23.91 -2.67
N LEU A 87 -8.94 -24.66 -3.10
CA LEU A 87 -9.95 -25.28 -2.21
C LEU A 87 -9.84 -26.80 -2.10
N CYS A 88 -9.73 -27.49 -3.24
CA CYS A 88 -9.76 -28.96 -3.32
C CYS A 88 -8.54 -29.58 -3.99
N GLU A 89 -7.52 -28.77 -4.33
CA GLU A 89 -6.24 -29.19 -4.94
C GLU A 89 -6.30 -29.83 -6.33
N SER A 90 -7.49 -30.00 -6.91
CA SER A 90 -7.64 -30.42 -8.31
C SER A 90 -6.79 -29.55 -9.25
N THR A 91 -6.10 -30.20 -10.18
CA THR A 91 -5.21 -29.56 -11.16
C THR A 91 -5.92 -29.27 -12.49
N GLU A 92 -7.17 -29.72 -12.64
CA GLU A 92 -7.91 -29.66 -13.90
C GLU A 92 -8.87 -28.46 -13.95
N GLY A 93 -8.98 -27.85 -15.13
CA GLY A 93 -9.99 -26.83 -15.42
C GLY A 93 -9.94 -25.62 -14.48
N LEU A 94 -8.74 -25.11 -14.19
CA LEU A 94 -8.54 -23.98 -13.28
C LEU A 94 -9.08 -22.67 -13.86
N GLN A 95 -9.78 -21.92 -13.01
CA GLN A 95 -10.42 -20.64 -13.29
C GLN A 95 -10.14 -19.68 -12.14
N VAL A 96 -10.08 -18.37 -12.44
CA VAL A 96 -9.93 -17.34 -11.42
C VAL A 96 -11.29 -16.82 -11.02
N HIS A 97 -11.73 -17.19 -9.82
CA HIS A 97 -12.91 -16.59 -9.20
C HIS A 97 -12.56 -15.20 -8.66
N HIS A 98 -13.35 -14.18 -9.00
CA HIS A 98 -13.14 -12.80 -8.53
C HIS A 98 -14.40 -12.22 -7.89
N ILE A 99 -14.22 -11.50 -6.77
CA ILE A 99 -15.28 -10.77 -6.07
C ILE A 99 -15.12 -9.25 -6.21
N ARG A 100 -16.22 -8.50 -6.13
CA ARG A 100 -16.21 -7.03 -6.27
C ARG A 100 -15.38 -6.33 -5.18
N LYS A 101 -15.67 -6.60 -3.90
CA LYS A 101 -14.98 -6.00 -2.74
C LYS A 101 -14.84 -7.01 -1.59
N LEU A 102 -13.71 -6.97 -0.88
CA LEU A 102 -13.45 -7.85 0.29
C LEU A 102 -14.45 -7.64 1.43
N ALA A 103 -15.00 -6.43 1.56
CA ALA A 103 -16.00 -6.12 2.58
C ALA A 103 -17.29 -6.96 2.42
N ASP A 104 -17.59 -7.46 1.22
CA ASP A 104 -18.76 -8.31 0.98
C ASP A 104 -18.67 -9.67 1.67
N LEU A 105 -17.47 -10.10 2.09
CA LEU A 105 -17.23 -11.33 2.84
C LEU A 105 -17.60 -11.21 4.33
N ASN A 106 -17.85 -10.00 4.81
CA ASN A 106 -18.14 -9.68 6.22
C ASN A 106 -19.55 -9.11 6.37
N LYS A 107 -20.57 -9.85 5.91
CA LYS A 107 -21.97 -9.49 6.18
C LYS A 107 -22.35 -9.93 7.61
N PRO A 108 -22.85 -9.02 8.46
CA PRO A 108 -23.34 -9.40 9.79
C PRO A 108 -24.61 -10.24 9.65
N GLY A 109 -24.62 -11.43 10.27
CA GLY A 109 -25.71 -12.40 10.21
C GLY A 109 -25.19 -13.84 10.34
N ARG A 110 -25.75 -14.62 11.27
CA ARG A 110 -25.35 -15.99 11.63
C ARG A 110 -25.62 -17.01 10.51
N ARG A 111 -24.82 -17.04 9.46
CA ARG A 111 -24.56 -18.27 8.71
C ARG A 111 -23.07 -18.54 8.75
N GLU A 112 -22.71 -19.80 9.00
CA GLU A 112 -21.33 -20.23 8.90
C GLU A 112 -20.81 -19.86 7.50
N LYS A 113 -19.65 -19.19 7.45
CA LYS A 113 -19.13 -18.73 6.17
C LYS A 113 -18.56 -19.94 5.44
N PRO A 114 -18.85 -20.12 4.15
CA PRO A 114 -18.25 -21.20 3.37
C PRO A 114 -16.72 -21.03 3.29
N ALA A 115 -16.02 -22.15 3.11
CA ALA A 115 -14.56 -22.22 3.17
C ALA A 115 -13.85 -21.21 2.25
N TRP A 116 -14.39 -20.96 1.05
CA TRP A 116 -13.83 -19.99 0.11
C TRP A 116 -13.82 -18.56 0.64
N MET A 117 -14.84 -18.15 1.42
CA MET A 117 -14.88 -16.82 2.03
C MET A 117 -13.82 -16.68 3.12
N HIS A 118 -13.62 -17.73 3.93
CA HIS A 118 -12.57 -17.76 4.94
C HIS A 118 -11.17 -17.63 4.30
N LEU A 119 -10.96 -18.35 3.20
CA LEU A 119 -9.69 -18.32 2.48
C LEU A 119 -9.40 -16.95 1.84
N MET A 120 -10.38 -16.33 1.18
CA MET A 120 -10.25 -14.98 0.64
C MET A 120 -10.03 -13.92 1.74
N ALA A 121 -10.74 -14.04 2.87
CA ALA A 121 -10.58 -13.13 4.00
C ALA A 121 -9.18 -13.22 4.64
N LYS A 122 -8.66 -14.45 4.81
CA LYS A 122 -7.30 -14.69 5.33
C LYS A 122 -6.23 -14.12 4.39
N ARG A 123 -6.37 -14.33 3.07
CA ARG A 123 -5.42 -13.83 2.06
C ARG A 123 -5.52 -12.34 1.81
N ARG A 124 -6.67 -11.71 2.13
CA ARG A 124 -7.00 -10.32 1.78
C ARG A 124 -6.86 -10.05 0.28
N ARG A 125 -7.25 -11.03 -0.54
CA ARG A 125 -7.24 -10.96 -2.01
C ARG A 125 -8.63 -11.18 -2.58
N LYS A 126 -8.98 -10.41 -3.62
CA LYS A 126 -10.26 -10.49 -4.31
C LYS A 126 -10.33 -11.64 -5.32
N THR A 127 -9.26 -12.41 -5.49
CA THR A 127 -9.14 -13.50 -6.45
C THR A 127 -8.83 -14.82 -5.77
N LEU A 128 -9.41 -15.91 -6.27
CA LEU A 128 -9.14 -17.28 -5.86
C LEU A 128 -8.93 -18.14 -7.11
N VAL A 129 -7.90 -18.97 -7.14
CA VAL A 129 -7.66 -19.93 -8.25
C VAL A 129 -8.32 -21.25 -7.90
N ILE A 130 -9.32 -21.68 -8.67
CA ILE A 130 -10.13 -22.87 -8.36
C ILE A 130 -10.52 -23.66 -9.60
N CYS A 131 -10.82 -24.95 -9.47
CA CYS A 131 -11.36 -25.73 -10.58
C CYS A 131 -12.79 -25.31 -10.97
N ARG A 132 -13.21 -25.69 -12.18
CA ARG A 132 -14.55 -25.41 -12.71
C ARG A 132 -15.68 -25.86 -11.78
N CYS A 133 -15.56 -27.03 -11.15
CA CYS A 133 -16.57 -27.56 -10.23
C CYS A 133 -16.75 -26.64 -9.01
N CYS A 134 -15.65 -26.28 -8.34
CA CYS A 134 -15.69 -25.32 -7.23
C CYS A 134 -16.20 -23.95 -7.67
N HIS A 135 -15.85 -23.50 -8.88
CA HIS A 135 -16.35 -22.23 -9.41
C HIS A 135 -17.87 -22.24 -9.58
N GLN A 136 -18.43 -23.32 -10.12
CA GLN A 136 -19.87 -23.50 -10.25
C GLN A 136 -20.57 -23.59 -8.89
N ASP A 137 -19.99 -24.29 -7.91
CA ASP A 137 -20.56 -24.39 -6.57
C ASP A 137 -20.60 -23.05 -5.83
N ILE A 138 -19.58 -22.21 -6.00
CA ILE A 138 -19.57 -20.85 -5.44
C ILE A 138 -20.69 -20.00 -6.07
N HIS A 139 -20.84 -20.04 -7.39
CA HIS A 139 -21.93 -19.30 -8.08
C HIS A 139 -23.31 -19.81 -7.70
N ALA A 140 -23.46 -21.13 -7.51
CA ALA A 140 -24.71 -21.75 -7.09
C ALA A 140 -25.01 -21.61 -5.59
N GLY A 141 -24.10 -21.02 -4.80
CA GLY A 141 -24.24 -20.89 -3.35
C GLY A 141 -24.18 -22.23 -2.60
N ARG A 142 -23.63 -23.28 -3.21
CA ARG A 142 -23.48 -24.62 -2.61
C ARG A 142 -22.24 -24.70 -1.71
N ALA A 143 -22.24 -25.67 -0.80
CA ALA A 143 -21.08 -25.97 0.01
C ALA A 143 -19.94 -26.48 -0.91
N THR A 144 -18.83 -25.76 -0.92
CA THR A 144 -17.59 -26.25 -1.52
C THR A 144 -16.95 -27.21 -0.53
N LYS A 145 -16.58 -28.42 -0.97
CA LYS A 145 -15.84 -29.36 -0.11
C LYS A 145 -14.47 -28.74 0.22
N PRO A 146 -14.20 -28.33 1.47
CA PRO A 146 -12.85 -27.95 1.83
C PRO A 146 -11.97 -29.19 1.92
N TYR A 147 -10.69 -29.04 1.61
CA TYR A 147 -9.68 -30.03 1.92
C TYR A 147 -9.72 -30.41 3.43
N PRO A 148 -9.72 -31.71 3.80
CA PRO A 148 -9.48 -32.11 5.18
C PRO A 148 -8.02 -31.79 5.52
N LYS A 149 -7.80 -30.89 6.48
CA LYS A 149 -6.46 -30.56 6.95
C LYS A 149 -5.74 -31.76 7.54
#